data_AF-A0A2V3Y1W8-F1
#
_entry.id   AF-A0A2V3Y1W8-F1
#
_cell.length_a   1.000
_cell.length_b   1.000
_cell.length_c   1.000
_cell.angle_alpha   90.00
_cell.angle_beta   90.00
_cell.angle_gamma   90.00
#
_symmetry.space_group_name_H-M   'P 1'
#
loop_
_entity.id
_entity.type
_entity.pdbx_description
1 polymer ?
#
loop_
_entity_poly.entity_id
_entity_poly.type
_entity_poly.pdbx_seq_one_letter_code
_entity_poly.pdbx_strand_id
1 'polypeptide(L)'
;MSIVGKIIKVSHHLCQTEKSLEQKLEYLEASLEENGKTEDLCMVQLMRETGIRLGDLENVLWDNIQFPYVSGVMAKKTRSLYPVSQISEKTYDLLKQLKKKDEMVFHRIPAAFQATVRNAVGGEFDFNIYSIRWYWLKAVAKVKIPEADHGYVNLNHTEE
;
A
#
# COMPACT_ATOMS: atom_id res chain seq x y z
N MET A 1 -21.81 -15.68 -36.41
CA MET A 1 -21.47 -14.36 -35.85
C MET A 1 -21.05 -14.56 -34.40
N SER A 2 -19.79 -14.26 -34.08
CA SER A 2 -19.20 -14.55 -32.76
C SER A 2 -19.59 -13.44 -31.78
N ILE A 3 -20.34 -13.78 -30.73
CA ILE A 3 -20.66 -12.87 -29.63
C ILE A 3 -19.50 -12.98 -28.63
N VAL A 4 -18.63 -11.98 -28.66
CA VAL A 4 -17.51 -11.83 -27.74
C VAL A 4 -18.08 -11.59 -26.34
N GLY A 5 -17.97 -12.60 -25.47
CA GLY A 5 -18.31 -12.48 -24.06
C GLY A 5 -17.46 -11.40 -23.39
N LYS A 6 -18.11 -10.39 -22.79
CA LYS A 6 -17.44 -9.43 -21.92
C LYS A 6 -17.02 -10.14 -20.64
N ILE A 7 -15.73 -10.50 -20.57
CA ILE A 7 -15.09 -10.94 -19.33
C ILE A 7 -15.14 -9.78 -18.33
N ILE A 8 -15.97 -9.91 -17.29
CA ILE A 8 -15.89 -9.04 -16.11
C ILE A 8 -14.61 -9.44 -15.39
N LYS A 9 -13.56 -8.63 -15.54
CA LYS A 9 -12.32 -8.78 -14.76
C LYS A 9 -12.62 -8.50 -13.29
N VAL A 10 -12.90 -9.55 -12.52
CA VAL A 10 -12.77 -9.47 -11.06
C VAL A 10 -11.32 -9.08 -10.79
N SER A 11 -11.12 -7.89 -10.20
CA SER A 11 -9.77 -7.41 -9.89
C SER A 11 -9.08 -8.43 -9.00
N HIS A 12 -7.96 -8.99 -9.45
CA HIS A 12 -7.14 -9.98 -8.74
C HIS A 12 -6.78 -9.57 -7.29
N HIS A 13 -6.90 -8.29 -6.97
CA HIS A 13 -6.60 -7.67 -5.68
C HIS A 13 -7.72 -7.88 -4.64
N LEU A 14 -8.97 -8.08 -5.09
CA LEU A 14 -10.11 -8.37 -4.22
C LEU A 14 -9.98 -9.75 -3.58
N CYS A 15 -9.38 -10.72 -4.29
CA CYS A 15 -9.30 -12.13 -3.90
C CYS A 15 -8.10 -12.49 -2.98
N GLN A 16 -7.23 -11.53 -2.63
CA GLN A 16 -6.09 -11.79 -1.74
C GLN A 16 -6.53 -11.75 -0.26
N THR A 17 -6.18 -12.77 0.52
CA THR A 17 -6.45 -12.81 1.97
C THR A 17 -5.51 -11.86 2.72
N GLU A 18 -5.94 -11.35 3.88
CA GLU A 18 -5.09 -10.53 4.77
C GLU A 18 -3.77 -11.24 5.09
N LYS A 19 -3.85 -12.51 5.47
CA LYS A 19 -2.69 -13.34 5.81
C LYS A 19 -1.70 -13.47 4.64
N SER A 20 -2.19 -13.63 3.41
CA SER A 20 -1.31 -13.69 2.24
C SER A 20 -0.63 -12.35 1.95
N LEU A 21 -1.34 -11.24 2.12
CA LEU A 21 -0.78 -9.90 1.98
C LEU A 21 0.26 -9.61 3.06
N GLU A 22 -0.01 -10.01 4.30
CA GLU A 22 0.91 -9.87 5.43
C GLU A 22 2.24 -10.57 5.18
N GLN A 23 2.20 -11.86 4.80
CA GLN A 23 3.42 -12.63 4.50
C GLN A 23 4.24 -12.01 3.36
N LYS A 24 3.58 -11.50 2.32
CA LYS A 24 4.25 -10.80 1.21
C LYS A 24 4.89 -9.48 1.66
N LEU A 25 4.24 -8.76 2.57
CA LEU A 25 4.78 -7.52 3.15
C LEU A 25 5.97 -7.81 4.06
N GLU A 26 5.90 -8.82 4.90
CA GLU A 26 7.01 -9.25 5.75
C GLU A 26 8.23 -9.65 4.92
N TYR A 27 8.04 -10.40 3.84
CA TYR A 27 9.11 -10.73 2.90
C TYR A 27 9.72 -9.47 2.26
N LEU A 28 8.86 -8.56 1.77
CA LEU A 28 9.31 -7.30 1.17
C LEU A 28 10.13 -6.46 2.17
N GLU A 29 9.64 -6.31 3.39
CA GLU A 29 10.32 -5.56 4.44
C GLU A 29 11.68 -6.17 4.77
N ALA A 30 11.75 -7.50 4.95
CA ALA A 30 13.01 -8.20 5.20
C ALA A 30 14.02 -8.02 4.06
N SER A 31 13.57 -8.17 2.80
CA SER A 31 14.43 -7.98 1.63
C SER A 31 14.96 -6.55 1.51
N LEU A 32 14.13 -5.54 1.78
CA LEU A 32 14.57 -4.14 1.78
C LEU A 32 15.56 -3.84 2.91
N GLU A 33 15.35 -4.44 4.08
CA GLU A 33 16.23 -4.34 5.24
C GLU A 33 17.62 -4.95 4.94
N GLU A 34 17.67 -6.18 4.41
CA GLU A 34 18.90 -6.87 4.02
C GLU A 34 19.69 -6.10 2.94
N ASN A 35 19.00 -5.45 2.01
CA ASN A 35 19.61 -4.65 0.93
C ASN A 35 19.96 -3.21 1.34
N GLY A 36 19.82 -2.86 2.63
CA GLY A 36 20.15 -1.52 3.15
C GLY A 36 19.31 -0.39 2.53
N LYS A 37 18.07 -0.69 2.10
CA LYS A 37 17.17 0.28 1.47
C LYS A 37 16.32 1.03 2.51
N THR A 38 16.97 1.70 3.46
CA THR A 38 16.33 2.32 4.63
C THR A 38 15.17 3.27 4.27
N GLU A 39 15.34 4.15 3.29
CA GLU A 39 14.26 5.08 2.87
C GLU A 39 13.08 4.32 2.26
N ASP A 40 13.34 3.37 1.35
CA ASP A 40 12.29 2.57 0.72
C ASP A 40 11.56 1.68 1.76
N LEU A 41 12.27 1.09 2.72
CA LEU A 41 11.70 0.33 3.82
C LEU A 41 10.80 1.22 4.70
N CYS A 42 11.28 2.40 5.07
CA CYS A 42 10.51 3.36 5.86
C CYS A 42 9.23 3.79 5.14
N MET A 43 9.30 4.01 3.82
CA MET A 43 8.11 4.30 3.00
C MET A 43 7.11 3.14 3.02
N VAL A 44 7.57 1.90 2.86
CA VAL A 44 6.70 0.70 2.90
C VAL A 44 5.99 0.58 4.25
N GLN A 45 6.73 0.69 5.36
CA GLN A 45 6.16 0.57 6.70
C GLN A 45 5.16 1.69 7.00
N LEU A 46 5.51 2.94 6.64
CA LEU A 46 4.60 4.06 6.82
C LEU A 46 3.31 3.87 6.00
N MET A 47 3.41 3.44 4.74
CA MET A 47 2.23 3.12 3.92
C MET A 47 1.40 1.98 4.53
N ARG A 48 2.06 0.95 5.08
CA ARG A 48 1.40 -0.23 5.70
C ARG A 48 0.64 0.16 6.96
N GLU A 49 1.15 1.08 7.76
CA GLU A 49 0.57 1.46 9.07
C GLU A 49 -0.46 2.59 8.96
N THR A 50 -0.23 3.56 8.08
CA THR A 50 -1.07 4.76 7.95
C THR A 50 -2.01 4.72 6.76
N GLY A 51 -1.72 3.84 5.80
CA GLY A 51 -2.43 3.75 4.56
C GLY A 51 -2.18 4.91 3.61
N ILE A 52 -1.21 5.79 3.87
CA ILE A 52 -0.83 6.84 2.93
C ILE A 52 -0.55 6.22 1.56
N ARG A 53 -1.13 6.80 0.51
CA ARG A 53 -0.92 6.32 -0.86
C ARG A 53 0.47 6.72 -1.33
N LEU A 54 1.05 5.90 -2.21
CA LEU A 54 2.34 6.19 -2.86
C LEU A 54 2.43 7.63 -3.38
N GLY A 55 1.42 8.08 -4.14
CA GLY A 55 1.41 9.42 -4.73
C GLY A 55 1.26 10.57 -3.73
N ASP A 56 0.98 10.26 -2.46
CA ASP A 56 0.85 11.23 -1.37
C ASP A 56 2.04 11.18 -0.40
N LEU A 57 2.97 10.21 -0.55
CA LEU A 57 4.19 10.15 0.27
C LEU A 57 5.08 11.36 0.10
N GLU A 58 5.05 11.98 -1.09
CA GLU A 58 5.75 13.25 -1.33
C GLU A 58 5.23 14.36 -0.41
N ASN A 59 4.00 14.29 0.10
CA ASN A 59 3.44 15.33 0.97
C ASN A 59 3.72 15.08 2.47
N VAL A 60 4.52 14.07 2.83
CA VAL A 60 4.84 13.78 4.23
C VAL A 60 5.97 14.69 4.68
N LEU A 61 5.66 15.56 5.64
CA LEU A 61 6.60 16.50 6.26
C LEU A 61 7.08 15.98 7.60
N TRP A 62 8.26 16.43 8.04
CA TRP A 62 8.78 16.08 9.37
C TRP A 62 7.82 16.49 10.50
N ASP A 63 7.12 17.62 10.34
CA ASP A 63 6.15 18.12 11.33
C ASP A 63 4.88 17.25 11.42
N ASN A 64 4.64 16.39 10.42
CA ASN A 64 3.56 15.41 10.47
C ASN A 64 3.88 14.23 11.41
N ILE A 65 5.16 14.03 11.75
CA ILE A 65 5.63 12.92 12.57
C ILE A 65 5.73 13.39 14.03
N GLN A 66 4.81 12.92 14.87
CA GLN A 66 4.77 13.19 16.31
C GLN A 66 4.65 11.85 17.04
N PHE A 67 5.77 11.14 17.19
CA PHE A 67 5.76 9.77 17.72
C PHE A 67 4.92 9.65 19.00
N PRO A 68 3.98 8.68 19.08
CA PRO A 68 3.80 7.54 18.18
C PRO A 68 2.83 7.77 17.01
N TYR A 69 2.53 9.01 16.63
CA TYR A 69 1.51 9.35 15.65
C TYR A 69 2.06 10.00 14.38
N VAL A 70 1.32 9.80 13.29
CA VAL A 70 1.44 10.57 12.06
C VAL A 70 0.10 11.25 11.78
N SER A 71 0.16 12.56 11.55
CA SER A 71 -1.04 13.41 11.40
C SER A 71 -0.80 14.57 10.44
N GLY A 72 -1.88 15.14 9.89
CA GLY A 72 -1.78 16.35 9.06
C GLY A 72 -1.23 16.14 7.64
N VAL A 73 -1.05 14.89 7.20
CA VAL A 73 -0.65 14.59 5.82
C VAL A 73 -1.81 14.86 4.87
N MET A 74 -1.58 15.66 3.83
CA MET A 74 -2.60 16.01 2.85
C MET A 74 -2.62 15.07 1.65
N ALA A 75 -3.79 14.51 1.34
CA ALA A 75 -3.99 13.75 0.12
C ALA A 75 -4.03 14.69 -1.10
N LYS A 76 -3.20 14.42 -2.11
CA LYS A 76 -3.04 15.25 -3.31
C LYS A 76 -4.33 15.40 -4.09
N LYS A 77 -5.07 14.29 -4.27
CA LYS A 77 -6.27 14.25 -5.12
C LYS A 77 -7.48 14.92 -4.47
N THR A 78 -7.72 14.64 -3.19
CA THR A 78 -8.95 15.08 -2.49
C THR A 78 -8.73 16.36 -1.68
N ARG A 79 -7.47 16.77 -1.46
CA ARG A 79 -7.09 17.86 -0.55
C ARG A 79 -7.60 17.67 0.88
N SER A 80 -7.97 16.44 1.24
CA SER A 80 -8.37 16.06 2.59
C SER A 80 -7.15 15.57 3.37
N LEU A 81 -7.20 15.69 4.69
CA LEU A 81 -6.20 15.12 5.57
C LEU A 81 -6.40 13.60 5.69
N TYR A 82 -5.29 12.86 5.78
CA TYR A 82 -5.32 11.47 6.22
C TYR A 82 -5.72 11.39 7.70
N PRO A 83 -6.36 10.30 8.14
CA PRO A 83 -6.64 10.07 9.56
C PRO A 83 -5.34 10.03 10.37
N VAL A 84 -5.41 10.50 11.62
CA VAL A 84 -4.32 10.31 12.59
C VAL A 84 -4.10 8.83 12.78
N SER A 85 -2.88 8.37 12.53
CA SER A 85 -2.52 6.94 12.58
C SER A 85 -1.34 6.75 13.53
N GLN A 86 -1.35 5.66 14.29
CA GLN A 86 -0.17 5.26 15.06
C GLN A 86 0.86 4.62 14.14
N ILE A 87 2.13 4.82 14.47
CA ILE A 87 3.27 4.16 13.84
C ILE A 87 4.05 3.36 14.87
N SER A 88 4.67 2.27 14.45
CA SER A 88 5.48 1.43 15.34
C SER A 88 6.81 2.08 15.71
N GLU A 89 7.43 1.58 16.79
CA GLU A 89 8.82 1.93 17.13
C GLU A 89 9.78 1.58 15.98
N LYS A 90 9.56 0.45 15.29
CA LYS A 90 10.38 0.05 14.12
C LYS A 90 10.34 1.11 13.02
N THR A 91 9.14 1.58 12.66
CA THR A 91 8.98 2.68 11.68
C THR A 91 9.66 3.96 12.16
N TYR A 92 9.51 4.30 13.44
CA TYR A 92 10.13 5.51 14.00
C TYR A 92 11.66 5.43 14.05
N ASP A 93 12.22 4.26 14.32
CA ASP A 93 13.65 4.02 14.29
C ASP A 93 14.25 4.19 12.91
N LEU A 94 13.53 3.80 11.86
CA LEU A 94 13.94 4.08 10.48
C LEU A 94 13.85 5.57 10.15
N LEU A 95 12.80 6.25 10.58
CA LEU A 95 12.63 7.70 10.37
C LEU A 95 13.82 8.48 10.96
N LYS A 96 14.32 8.09 12.14
CA LYS A 96 15.51 8.70 12.77
C LYS A 96 16.81 8.52 11.98
N GLN A 97 16.89 7.51 11.12
CA GLN A 97 18.09 7.25 10.29
C GLN A 97 18.09 8.09 9.01
N LEU A 98 16.94 8.64 8.61
CA LEU A 98 16.86 9.47 7.41
C LEU A 98 17.46 10.85 7.65
N LYS A 99 18.16 11.38 6.65
CA LYS A 99 18.75 12.72 6.72
C LYS A 99 17.66 13.77 6.50
N LYS A 100 17.38 14.58 7.52
CA LYS A 100 16.56 15.80 7.39
C LYS A 100 17.29 16.83 6.52
N LYS A 101 16.92 16.92 5.25
CA LYS A 101 17.48 17.87 4.27
C LYS A 101 16.66 19.16 4.19
N ASP A 102 15.34 19.02 4.27
CA ASP A 102 14.35 20.08 4.20
C ASP A 102 13.12 19.66 5.03
N GLU A 103 11.96 20.27 4.77
CA GLU A 103 10.70 19.95 5.44
C GLU A 103 10.14 18.57 5.09
N MET A 104 10.52 18.00 3.95
CA MET A 104 10.00 16.75 3.42
C MET A 104 10.74 15.55 4.04
N VAL A 105 10.01 14.48 4.34
CA VAL A 105 10.59 13.25 4.87
C VAL A 105 11.23 12.41 3.76
N PHE A 106 10.57 12.31 2.61
CA PHE A 106 10.98 11.46 1.50
C PHE A 106 11.28 12.28 0.23
N HIS A 107 12.39 11.95 -0.44
CA HIS A 107 12.79 12.56 -1.72
C HIS A 107 12.78 11.55 -2.86
N ARG A 108 12.28 10.34 -2.59
CA ARG A 108 12.28 9.22 -3.51
C ARG A 108 11.33 9.44 -4.68
N ILE A 109 11.86 9.31 -5.91
CA ILE A 109 11.04 9.35 -7.13
C ILE A 109 10.09 8.13 -7.14
N PRO A 110 8.76 8.31 -7.32
CA PRO A 110 7.80 7.20 -7.22
C PRO A 110 8.09 6.03 -8.16
N ALA A 111 8.53 6.28 -9.39
CA ALA A 111 8.90 5.22 -10.34
C ALA A 111 10.12 4.41 -9.88
N ALA A 112 11.10 5.07 -9.26
CA ALA A 112 12.29 4.42 -8.72
C ALA A 112 11.95 3.58 -7.48
N PHE A 113 11.07 4.08 -6.63
CA PHE A 113 10.54 3.31 -5.50
C PHE A 113 9.77 2.07 -5.97
N GLN A 114 8.85 2.21 -6.92
CA GLN A 114 8.13 1.08 -7.51
C GLN A 114 9.06 0.03 -8.13
N ALA A 115 10.10 0.46 -8.82
CA ALA A 115 11.12 -0.45 -9.36
C ALA A 115 11.87 -1.17 -8.23
N THR A 116 12.24 -0.45 -7.16
CA THR A 116 12.92 -1.03 -6.00
C THR A 116 12.06 -2.09 -5.32
N VAL A 117 10.77 -1.82 -5.10
CA VAL A 117 9.83 -2.80 -4.51
C VAL A 117 9.68 -4.03 -5.40
N ARG A 118 9.55 -3.86 -6.72
CA ARG A 118 9.49 -4.99 -7.67
C ARG A 118 10.77 -5.83 -7.66
N ASN A 119 11.93 -5.18 -7.56
CA ASN A 119 13.21 -5.89 -7.51
C ASN A 119 13.40 -6.60 -6.17
N ALA A 120 12.97 -6.00 -5.06
CA ALA A 120 13.07 -6.58 -3.72
C ALA A 120 12.24 -7.86 -3.57
N VAL A 121 11.10 -7.97 -4.28
CA VAL A 121 10.31 -9.22 -4.31
C VAL A 121 10.87 -10.26 -5.29
N GLY A 122 11.87 -9.93 -6.12
CA GLY A 122 12.63 -10.90 -6.92
C GLY A 122 11.84 -11.78 -7.91
N GLY A 123 10.56 -11.49 -8.14
CA GLY A 123 9.67 -12.41 -8.87
C GLY A 123 9.16 -13.60 -8.04
N GLU A 124 9.46 -13.65 -6.74
CA GLU A 124 8.97 -14.67 -5.80
C GLU A 124 7.45 -14.73 -5.77
N PHE A 125 6.80 -13.58 -5.94
CA PHE A 125 5.36 -13.46 -6.02
C PHE A 125 4.93 -12.23 -6.81
N ASP A 126 3.72 -12.30 -7.37
CA ASP A 126 3.05 -11.13 -7.92
C ASP A 126 2.72 -10.15 -6.77
N PHE A 127 3.39 -8.99 -6.80
CA PHE A 127 3.23 -7.90 -5.85
C PHE A 127 3.14 -6.56 -6.57
N ASN A 128 2.06 -5.85 -6.31
CA ASN A 128 1.90 -4.47 -6.72
C ASN A 128 2.06 -3.57 -5.50
N ILE A 129 2.69 -2.40 -5.64
CA ILE A 129 2.78 -1.41 -4.55
C ILE A 129 1.40 -1.05 -3.98
N TYR A 130 0.33 -1.12 -4.79
CA TYR A 130 -1.03 -0.89 -4.32
C TYR A 130 -1.54 -1.98 -3.35
N SER A 131 -0.92 -3.16 -3.33
CA SER A 131 -1.22 -4.22 -2.36
C SER A 131 -0.96 -3.77 -0.92
N ILE A 132 -0.03 -2.84 -0.68
CA ILE A 132 0.20 -2.25 0.65
C ILE A 132 -1.05 -1.51 1.13
N ARG A 133 -1.66 -0.70 0.26
CA ARG A 133 -2.90 0.03 0.60
C ARG A 133 -4.08 -0.92 0.81
N TRP A 134 -4.15 -2.00 0.04
CA TRP A 134 -5.18 -3.02 0.22
C TRP A 134 -5.04 -3.77 1.53
N TYR A 135 -3.80 -4.11 1.93
CA TYR A 135 -3.54 -4.66 3.26
C TYR A 135 -4.01 -3.70 4.34
N TRP A 136 -3.64 -2.41 4.27
CA TRP A 136 -4.07 -1.43 5.26
C TRP A 136 -5.61 -1.34 5.35
N LEU A 137 -6.32 -1.31 4.21
CA LEU A 137 -7.78 -1.23 4.21
C LEU A 137 -8.43 -2.43 4.88
N LYS A 138 -7.90 -3.63 4.66
CA LYS A 138 -8.40 -4.88 5.23
C LYS A 138 -8.00 -4.99 6.70
N ALA A 139 -6.70 -5.09 6.98
CA ALA A 139 -6.16 -5.49 8.27
C ALA A 139 -6.14 -4.35 9.31
N VAL A 140 -5.84 -3.11 8.89
CA VAL A 140 -5.61 -2.00 9.82
C VAL A 140 -6.87 -1.16 10.00
N ALA A 141 -7.43 -0.66 8.90
CA ALA A 141 -8.64 0.14 8.92
C ALA A 141 -9.92 -0.69 9.12
N LYS A 142 -9.83 -2.03 9.00
CA LYS A 142 -10.94 -2.97 9.15
C LYS A 142 -12.17 -2.56 8.34
N VAL A 143 -11.93 -2.01 7.15
CA VAL A 143 -12.99 -1.65 6.22
C VAL A 143 -13.65 -2.94 5.79
N LYS A 144 -14.95 -3.08 6.03
CA LYS A 144 -15.75 -4.15 5.43
C LYS A 144 -15.73 -3.95 3.91
N ILE A 145 -14.79 -4.60 3.25
CA ILE A 145 -14.79 -4.70 1.79
C ILE A 145 -15.90 -5.70 1.49
N PRO A 146 -16.95 -5.32 0.73
CA PRO A 146 -17.92 -6.29 0.29
C PRO A 146 -17.16 -7.41 -0.41
N GLU A 147 -17.23 -8.63 0.13
CA GLU A 147 -16.92 -9.81 -0.66
C GLU A 147 -17.88 -9.69 -1.85
N ALA A 148 -17.33 -9.39 -3.03
CA ALA A 148 -18.15 -9.44 -4.22
C ALA A 148 -18.77 -10.84 -4.20
N ASP A 149 -20.10 -10.92 -4.14
CA ASP A 149 -20.84 -12.17 -4.19
C ASP A 149 -20.14 -13.06 -5.21
N HIS A 150 -19.59 -14.18 -4.74
CA HIS A 150 -19.10 -15.25 -5.62
C HIS A 150 -20.28 -15.95 -6.33
N GLY A 151 -21.41 -15.25 -6.50
CA GLY A 151 -22.51 -15.63 -7.35
C GLY A 151 -22.02 -15.69 -8.78
N TYR A 152 -21.79 -16.90 -9.26
CA TYR A 152 -21.99 -17.20 -10.66
C TYR A 152 -23.42 -16.75 -11.02
N VAL A 153 -23.56 -15.53 -11.52
CA VAL A 153 -24.80 -15.12 -12.17
C VAL A 153 -24.78 -15.79 -13.53
N ASN A 154 -25.40 -16.97 -13.59
CA ASN A 154 -25.72 -17.61 -14.86
C ASN A 154 -26.85 -16.80 -15.49
N LEU A 155 -26.50 -15.76 -16.27
CA LEU A 155 -27.46 -15.03 -17.09
C LEU A 155 -27.83 -15.86 -18.32
N ASN A 156 -28.50 -16.99 -18.09
CA ASN A 156 -29.44 -17.50 -19.06
C ASN A 156 -30.78 -16.81 -18.79
N HIS A 157 -30.87 -15.55 -19.20
CA HIS A 157 -32.17 -14.99 -19.54
C HIS A 157 -32.56 -15.59 -20.88
N THR A 158 -33.45 -16.58 -20.84
CA THR A 158 -34.39 -16.81 -21.94
C THR A 158 -35.78 -16.56 -21.36
N GLU A 159 -36.19 -15.30 -21.39
CA GLU A 159 -37.60 -15.02 -21.64
C GLU A 159 -37.75 -15.01 -23.16
N GLU A 160 -38.30 -16.09 -23.69
CA GLU A 160 -39.30 -16.13 -24.76
C GLU A 160 -39.92 -17.54 -24.80
#